data_AF-A0A3B9HB77-F1
#
_entry.id   AF-A0A3B9HB77-F1
#
_cell.length_a   1.000
_cell.length_b   1.000
_cell.length_c   1.000
_cell.angle_alpha   90.00
_cell.angle_beta   90.00
_cell.angle_gamma   90.00
#
_symmetry.space_group_name_H-M   'P 1'
#
loop_
_entity.id
_entity.type
_entity.pdbx_description
1 polymer ?
#
loop_
_entity_poly.entity_id
_entity_poly.type
_entity_poly.pdbx_seq_one_letter_code
_entity_poly.pdbx_strand_id
1 'polypeptide(L)'
;MRIAFIPLFCLFALGIYGQREKDGAKSVTGTEVVNEYTTLTADATAGSTVITVSSNNLNANGRFSGALEPGDLVLLIQIQGATINGQLHPTFG
;
A
#
# COMPACT_ATOMS: atom_id res chain seq x y z
N MET A 1 -15.92 29.11 29.53
CA MET A 1 -15.54 27.74 29.09
C MET A 1 -15.89 27.58 27.61
N ARG A 2 -15.07 28.06 26.67
CA ARG A 2 -15.37 27.91 25.23
C ARG A 2 -14.13 27.89 24.32
N ILE A 3 -13.00 27.41 24.82
CA ILE A 3 -11.74 27.30 24.05
C ILE A 3 -11.06 25.91 24.24
N ALA A 4 -11.50 25.08 25.20
CA ALA A 4 -10.89 23.79 25.48
C ALA A 4 -11.32 22.62 24.55
N PHE A 5 -12.25 22.82 23.61
CA PHE A 5 -12.73 21.76 22.72
C PHE A 5 -11.80 21.46 21.53
N ILE A 6 -11.01 22.44 21.09
CA ILE A 6 -10.09 22.30 19.93
C ILE A 6 -8.93 21.34 20.23
N PRO A 7 -8.20 21.43 21.37
CA PRO A 7 -7.12 20.47 21.65
C PRO A 7 -7.63 19.04 21.86
N LEU A 8 -8.84 18.86 22.42
CA LEU A 8 -9.46 17.54 22.62
C LEU A 8 -9.90 16.89 21.29
N PHE A 9 -10.37 17.70 20.33
CA PHE A 9 -10.69 17.25 18.97
C PHE A 9 -9.42 16.86 18.18
N CYS A 10 -8.31 17.58 18.38
CA CYS A 10 -7.01 17.21 17.79
C CYS A 10 -6.45 15.89 18.34
N LEU A 11 -6.66 15.56 19.63
CA LEU A 11 -6.28 14.25 20.17
C LEU A 11 -7.10 13.09 19.58
N PHE A 12 -8.37 13.33 19.22
CA PHE A 12 -9.23 12.32 18.59
C PHE A 12 -8.91 12.09 17.11
N ALA A 13 -8.18 13.01 16.47
CA ALA A 13 -7.73 12.90 15.09
C ALA A 13 -6.48 12.01 14.90
N LEU A 14 -5.86 11.54 15.99
CA LEU A 14 -4.78 10.52 15.97
C LEU A 14 -5.36 9.11 15.76
N GLY A 15 -6.28 8.97 14.81
CA GLY A 15 -6.86 7.68 14.46
C GLY A 15 -5.77 6.76 13.93
N ILE A 16 -5.75 5.52 14.44
CA ILE A 16 -4.80 4.45 14.10
C ILE A 16 -5.09 3.85 12.71
N TYR A 17 -5.58 4.67 11.78
CA TYR A 17 -6.03 4.27 10.45
C TYR A 17 -5.01 4.69 9.41
N GLY A 18 -5.02 4.00 8.26
CA GLY A 18 -4.22 4.39 7.11
C GLY A 18 -4.42 5.85 6.75
N GLN A 19 -3.39 6.69 6.91
CA GLN A 19 -3.45 8.12 6.64
C GLN A 19 -2.68 8.44 5.37
N ARG A 20 -3.37 9.04 4.38
CA ARG A 20 -2.71 9.63 3.22
C ARG A 20 -1.76 10.74 3.68
N GLU A 21 -0.58 10.83 3.05
CA GLU A 21 0.43 11.88 3.28
C GLU A 21 1.13 11.85 4.65
N LYS A 22 1.03 10.77 5.45
CA LYS A 22 1.73 10.72 6.74
C LYS A 22 3.25 10.94 6.62
N ASP A 23 3.85 10.48 5.51
CA ASP A 23 5.29 10.59 5.24
C ASP A 23 5.64 11.83 4.38
N GLY A 24 4.66 12.71 4.12
CA GLY A 24 4.82 13.88 3.27
C GLY A 24 4.92 13.56 1.78
N ALA A 25 5.12 14.61 0.96
CA ALA A 25 5.27 14.48 -0.48
C ALA A 25 6.70 14.07 -0.85
N LYS A 26 6.86 12.93 -1.53
CA LYS A 26 8.13 12.53 -2.13
C LYS A 26 8.31 13.23 -3.47
N SER A 27 9.45 13.92 -3.65
CA SER A 27 9.83 14.50 -4.94
C SER A 27 10.75 13.54 -5.70
N VAL A 28 10.34 13.14 -6.89
CA VAL A 28 11.10 12.24 -7.78
C VAL A 28 11.64 13.05 -8.95
N THR A 29 12.95 13.06 -9.14
CA THR A 29 13.59 13.71 -10.29
C THR A 29 14.25 12.63 -11.16
N GLY A 30 13.61 12.28 -12.27
CA GLY A 30 14.06 11.22 -13.18
C GLY A 30 13.28 9.90 -13.02
N THR A 31 13.90 8.79 -13.44
CA THR A 31 13.27 7.47 -13.44
C THR A 31 13.67 6.70 -12.18
N GLU A 32 12.69 6.37 -11.34
CA GLU A 32 12.88 5.49 -10.18
C GLU A 32 11.72 4.51 -10.03
N VAL A 33 11.98 3.37 -9.40
CA VAL A 33 10.93 2.48 -8.91
C VAL A 33 10.47 3.01 -7.55
N VAL A 34 9.17 3.29 -7.41
CA VAL A 34 8.60 3.92 -6.20
C VAL A 34 7.88 2.94 -5.27
N ASN A 35 7.63 1.71 -5.71
CA ASN A 35 6.89 0.70 -4.95
C ASN A 35 7.84 -0.39 -4.42
N GLU A 36 7.49 -0.94 -3.26
CA GLU A 36 8.01 -2.19 -2.72
C GLU A 36 6.88 -3.21 -2.67
N TYR A 37 7.23 -4.50 -2.75
CA TYR A 37 6.26 -5.58 -2.82
C TYR A 37 6.64 -6.71 -1.85
N THR A 38 5.61 -7.35 -1.30
CA THR A 38 5.71 -8.56 -0.48
C THR A 38 4.55 -9.48 -0.89
N THR A 39 4.76 -10.78 -0.80
CA THR A 39 3.72 -11.75 -1.12
C THR A 39 2.85 -12.04 0.10
N LEU A 40 1.57 -12.32 -0.15
CA LEU A 40 0.71 -12.95 0.84
C LEU A 40 1.19 -14.40 1.05
N THR A 41 1.22 -14.84 2.31
CA THR A 41 1.54 -16.25 2.66
C THR A 41 0.28 -17.12 2.80
N ALA A 42 -0.90 -16.51 2.80
CA ALA A 42 -2.20 -17.15 2.79
C ALA A 42 -3.22 -16.26 2.06
N ASP A 43 -4.34 -16.85 1.63
CA ASP A 43 -5.40 -16.12 0.95
C ASP A 43 -6.00 -15.04 1.86
N ALA A 44 -6.16 -13.83 1.32
CA ALA A 44 -6.88 -12.75 1.99
C ALA A 44 -8.39 -13.00 1.86
N THR A 45 -8.99 -13.64 2.88
CA THR A 45 -10.43 -13.94 2.88
C THR A 45 -11.26 -12.66 2.99
N ALA A 46 -12.41 -12.63 2.30
CA ALA A 46 -13.30 -11.48 2.32
C ALA A 46 -13.79 -11.19 3.75
N GLY A 47 -13.71 -9.92 4.16
CA GLY A 47 -14.06 -9.48 5.51
C GLY A 47 -12.93 -9.65 6.53
N SER A 48 -11.79 -10.24 6.17
CA SER A 48 -10.62 -10.25 7.06
C SER A 48 -10.07 -8.84 7.24
N THR A 49 -9.72 -8.50 8.47
CA THR A 49 -8.99 -7.26 8.82
C THR A 49 -7.49 -7.50 9.00
N VAL A 50 -7.03 -8.73 8.79
CA VAL A 50 -5.64 -9.16 8.95
C VAL A 50 -5.20 -9.95 7.73
N ILE A 51 -4.01 -9.65 7.23
CA ILE A 51 -3.34 -10.43 6.19
C ILE A 51 -1.98 -10.91 6.70
N THR A 52 -1.52 -12.06 6.22
CA THR A 52 -0.19 -12.58 6.51
C THR A 52 0.70 -12.41 5.29
N VAL A 53 1.86 -11.79 5.49
CA VAL A 53 2.81 -11.48 4.42
C VAL A 53 4.16 -12.15 4.69
N SER A 54 4.95 -12.36 3.64
CA SER A 54 6.28 -12.96 3.78
C SER A 54 7.26 -12.03 4.51
N SER A 55 7.06 -10.71 4.41
CA SER A 55 7.87 -9.70 5.10
C SER A 55 7.07 -8.40 5.26
N ASN A 56 7.22 -7.76 6.43
CA ASN A 56 6.72 -6.41 6.71
C ASN A 56 7.80 -5.32 6.52
N ASN A 57 9.03 -5.71 6.17
CA ASN A 57 10.14 -4.76 6.08
C ASN A 57 9.98 -3.80 4.88
N LEU A 58 9.27 -4.20 3.81
CA LEU A 58 8.83 -3.42 2.62
C LEU A 58 9.65 -2.16 2.26
N ASN A 59 10.96 -2.22 2.44
CA ASN A 59 11.88 -1.09 2.31
C ASN A 59 13.31 -1.59 2.07
N ALA A 60 13.45 -2.77 1.45
CA ALA A 60 14.74 -3.39 1.18
C ALA A 60 15.64 -2.50 0.30
N ASN A 61 15.05 -1.58 -0.47
CA ASN A 61 15.78 -0.65 -1.33
C ASN A 61 15.73 0.80 -0.84
N GLY A 62 15.33 1.04 0.42
CA GLY A 62 15.31 2.40 1.00
C GLY A 62 14.33 3.36 0.31
N ARG A 63 13.23 2.84 -0.26
CA ARG A 63 12.20 3.64 -0.95
C ARG A 63 11.29 4.42 -0.01
N PHE A 64 11.17 3.96 1.23
CA PHE A 64 10.37 4.52 2.31
C PHE A 64 11.26 4.88 3.52
N SER A 65 10.69 5.58 4.50
CA SER A 65 11.37 6.00 5.73
C SER A 65 11.67 4.84 6.68
N GLY A 66 10.94 3.72 6.58
CA GLY A 66 11.04 2.58 7.47
C GLY A 66 10.29 1.35 6.96
N ALA A 67 10.17 0.35 7.82
CA ALA A 67 9.27 -0.80 7.60
C ALA A 67 7.80 -0.37 7.74
N LEU A 68 6.86 -1.29 7.49
CA LEU A 68 5.44 -0.99 7.68
C LEU A 68 5.14 -0.59 9.14
N GLU A 69 4.47 0.55 9.30
CA GLU A 69 4.03 1.06 10.59
C GLU A 69 2.49 1.22 10.64
N PRO A 70 1.89 1.31 11.84
CA PRO A 70 0.48 1.67 11.97
C PRO A 70 0.19 3.00 11.28
N GLY A 71 -0.83 3.02 10.41
CA GLY A 71 -1.19 4.19 9.63
C GLY A 71 -0.66 4.18 8.19
N ASP A 72 0.13 3.17 7.81
CA ASP A 72 0.52 2.95 6.41
C ASP A 72 -0.68 2.52 5.55
N LEU A 73 -0.71 3.01 4.31
CA LEU A 73 -1.67 2.56 3.29
C LEU A 73 -1.02 1.50 2.41
N VAL A 74 -1.65 0.33 2.34
CA VAL A 74 -1.20 -0.80 1.52
C VAL A 74 -2.18 -1.09 0.38
N LEU A 75 -1.64 -1.38 -0.80
CA LEU A 75 -2.42 -1.86 -1.94
C LEU A 75 -2.31 -3.38 -2.03
N LEU A 76 -3.42 -4.09 -1.83
CA LEU A 76 -3.52 -5.51 -2.14
C LEU A 76 -3.92 -5.63 -3.61
N ILE A 77 -3.08 -6.28 -4.40
CA ILE A 77 -3.30 -6.46 -5.84
C ILE A 77 -3.16 -7.94 -6.21
N GLN A 78 -4.13 -8.42 -6.99
CA GLN A 78 -4.01 -9.67 -7.73
C GLN A 78 -3.81 -9.31 -9.19
N ILE A 79 -2.61 -9.56 -9.70
CA ILE A 79 -2.33 -9.36 -11.12
C ILE A 79 -3.01 -10.50 -11.87
N GLN A 80 -4.20 -10.25 -12.44
CA GLN A 80 -4.79 -11.19 -13.38
C GLN A 80 -4.02 -11.10 -14.70
N GLY A 81 -3.33 -12.18 -15.08
CA GLY A 81 -2.88 -12.36 -16.45
C GLY A 81 -4.10 -12.50 -17.36
N ALA A 82 -4.14 -11.75 -18.45
CA ALA A 82 -5.15 -11.97 -19.47
C ALA A 82 -4.87 -13.31 -20.17
N THR A 83 -5.81 -14.25 -20.12
CA THR A 83 -5.77 -15.42 -21.01
C THR A 83 -6.08 -14.93 -22.43
N ILE A 84 -5.05 -14.81 -23.27
CA ILE A 84 -5.24 -14.51 -24.69
C ILE A 84 -5.69 -15.80 -25.39
N ASN A 85 -7.00 -15.96 -25.57
CA ASN A 85 -7.54 -16.97 -26.49
C ASN A 85 -7.43 -16.47 -27.92
N GLY A 86 -6.21 -16.50 -28.47
CA GLY A 86 -5.96 -16.23 -29.89
C GLY A 86 -5.76 -17.54 -30.64
N GLN A 87 -6.59 -17.80 -31.66
CA GLN A 87 -6.17 -18.70 -32.73
C GLN A 87 -5.08 -17.98 -33.52
N LEU A 88 -3.93 -18.62 -33.77
CA LEU A 88 -2.97 -18.11 -34.75
C LEU A 88 -3.69 -17.97 -36.10
N HIS A 89 -3.87 -16.74 -36.57
CA HIS A 89 -4.32 -16.49 -37.92
C HIS A 89 -3.10 -16.70 -38.85
N PRO A 90 -3.18 -17.57 -39.88
CA PRO A 90 -2.02 -17.98 -40.67
C PRO A 90 -1.33 -16.85 -41.47
N THR A 91 -1.87 -15.63 -41.47
CA THR A 91 -1.29 -14.49 -42.22
C THR A 91 -0.39 -13.60 -41.38
N PHE A 92 -0.40 -13.67 -40.04
CA PHE A 92 0.51 -12.88 -39.21
C PHE A 92 1.03 -13.73 -38.05
N GLY A 93 2.24 -14.25 -38.24
CA GLY A 93 3.17 -14.65 -37.18
C GLY A 93 4.34 -13.69 -37.16
#